data_AF-A0AAW7ZET5-F1
#
_entry.id   AF-A0AAW7ZET5-F1
#
_cell.length_a   1.000
_cell.length_b   1.000
_cell.length_c   1.000
_cell.angle_alpha   90.00
_cell.angle_beta   90.00
_cell.angle_gamma   90.00
#
_symmetry.space_group_name_H-M   'P 1'
#
loop_
_entity.id
_entity.type
_entity.pdbx_description
1 polymer ?
#
loop_
_entity_poly.entity_id
_entity_poly.type
_entity_poly.pdbx_seq_one_letter_code
_entity_poly.pdbx_strand_id
1 'polypeptide(L)'
;MADKKVQIKIKNGQNWDNIFPKTNVEVVEGLDTALNNKVDKVTGKGLSTEDYTFAEKTKLEGIEAAAQVNSVTSVANKTGAVALTKSDVGLGNVENYSIATQAESEAGTVTNKYMTPQRTKQAIAAQTANLGGGDMLKSVYDLNNNGKVDTAEQADSVPWAGIIGKPSEFTPESHLHSGESITSGTISAARLPNSSTTAKGAVQLNNTTNSTSTSLAATANAVKVTYDLASEKSKIVVSATEPTGADIWIEELV
;
A
#
# COMPACT_ATOMS: atom_id res chain seq x y z
N MET A 1 54.02 72.98 73.85
CA MET A 1 54.04 73.53 75.22
C MET A 1 54.89 74.78 75.17
N ALA A 2 54.32 75.95 75.49
CA ALA A 2 55.11 77.18 75.55
C ALA A 2 55.75 77.29 76.94
N ASP A 3 57.06 77.51 77.01
CA ASP A 3 57.78 77.74 78.26
C ASP A 3 57.29 79.02 78.93
N LYS A 4 56.37 78.89 79.87
CA LYS A 4 55.91 80.01 80.70
C LYS A 4 56.84 80.13 81.90
N LYS A 5 57.54 81.25 82.03
CA LYS A 5 58.38 81.53 83.19
C LYS A 5 57.56 82.19 84.28
N VAL A 6 57.54 81.60 85.47
CA VAL A 6 56.87 82.18 86.64
C VAL A 6 57.91 82.87 87.51
N GLN A 7 57.55 84.03 88.08
CA GLN A 7 58.40 84.74 89.03
C GLN A 7 57.61 85.04 90.30
N ILE A 8 58.13 84.61 91.44
CA ILE A 8 57.52 84.89 92.73
C ILE A 8 58.10 86.20 93.27
N LYS A 9 57.22 87.16 93.54
CA LYS A 9 57.57 88.48 94.05
C LYS A 9 56.89 88.76 95.39
N ILE A 10 57.51 89.56 96.26
CA ILE A 10 56.86 90.18 97.43
C ILE A 10 56.78 91.68 97.28
N LYS A 11 55.76 92.28 97.89
CA LYS A 11 55.56 93.71 97.88
C LYS A 11 56.20 94.33 99.12
N ASN A 12 57.22 95.17 98.93
CA ASN A 12 57.83 95.96 100.00
C ASN A 12 57.52 97.43 99.75
N GLY A 13 56.48 97.92 100.44
CA GLY A 13 55.93 99.25 100.22
C GLY A 13 55.22 99.36 98.87
N GLN A 14 55.66 100.28 98.01
CA GLN A 14 55.06 100.51 96.69
C GLN A 14 55.64 99.61 95.59
N ASN A 15 56.79 98.97 95.82
CA ASN A 15 57.47 98.15 94.80
C ASN A 15 57.35 96.64 95.08
N TRP A 16 57.46 95.84 94.01
CA TRP A 16 57.49 94.37 94.06
C TRP A 16 58.90 93.84 93.81
N ASP A 17 59.50 93.24 94.83
CA ASP A 17 60.81 92.63 94.79
C ASP A 17 60.72 91.15 94.44
N ASN A 18 61.67 90.66 93.65
CA ASN A 18 61.71 89.25 93.25
C ASN A 18 62.36 88.44 94.37
N ILE A 19 61.68 87.44 94.90
CA ILE A 19 62.27 86.54 95.90
C ILE A 19 63.10 85.46 95.23
N PHE A 20 62.59 84.91 94.13
CA PHE A 20 63.24 83.83 93.40
C PHE A 20 63.44 84.21 91.93
N PRO A 21 64.51 83.70 91.29
CA PRO A 21 64.73 83.90 89.86
C PRO A 21 63.59 83.29 89.06
N LYS A 22 63.35 83.83 87.85
CA LYS A 22 62.33 83.27 86.94
C LYS A 22 62.65 81.82 86.63
N THR A 23 61.77 80.90 87.03
CA THR A 23 61.88 79.48 86.70
C THR A 23 60.93 79.14 85.56
N ASN A 24 61.39 78.32 84.61
CA ASN A 24 60.53 77.77 83.58
C ASN A 24 59.58 76.76 84.24
N VAL A 25 58.28 76.87 83.93
CA VAL A 25 57.29 75.85 84.28
C VAL A 25 56.69 75.36 82.97
N GLU A 26 56.82 74.06 82.72
CA GLU A 26 56.16 73.42 81.58
C GLU A 26 54.69 73.20 81.94
N VAL A 27 53.79 73.86 81.22
CA VAL A 27 52.34 73.61 81.33
C VAL A 27 51.88 72.88 80.06
N VAL A 28 51.26 71.71 80.25
CA VAL A 28 50.70 70.91 79.14
C VAL A 28 49.35 71.51 78.74
N GLU A 29 49.38 72.48 77.83
CA GLU A 29 48.16 73.05 77.25
C GLU A 29 47.54 72.08 76.23
N GLY A 30 46.22 71.89 76.27
CA GLY A 30 45.48 71.07 75.29
C GLY A 30 45.25 69.60 75.67
N LEU A 31 45.63 69.17 76.88
CA LEU A 31 45.33 67.81 77.37
C LEU A 31 43.82 67.52 77.36
N ASP A 32 43.00 68.49 77.78
CA ASP A 32 41.54 68.36 77.77
C ASP A 32 40.98 68.16 76.36
N THR A 33 41.52 68.88 75.38
CA THR A 33 41.13 68.74 73.97
C THR A 33 41.51 67.36 73.43
N ALA A 34 42.71 66.87 73.75
CA ALA A 34 43.17 65.55 73.33
C ALA A 34 42.36 64.43 74.00
N LEU A 35 41.94 64.62 75.25
CA LEU A 35 41.14 63.64 75.98
C LEU A 35 39.70 63.59 75.47
N ASN A 36 39.08 64.73 75.18
CA ASN A 36 37.72 64.80 74.62
C ASN A 36 37.60 64.17 73.21
N ASN A 37 38.71 64.07 72.48
CA ASN A 37 38.75 63.43 71.17
C ASN A 37 38.97 61.90 71.24
N LYS A 38 39.24 61.36 72.42
CA LYS A 38 39.34 59.90 72.58
C LYS A 38 37.94 59.30 72.63
N VAL A 39 37.76 58.22 71.88
CA VAL A 39 36.62 57.33 72.03
C VAL A 39 37.00 56.28 73.08
N ASP A 40 36.18 56.13 74.10
CA ASP A 40 36.39 55.13 75.14
C ASP A 40 36.22 53.72 74.59
N LYS A 41 37.14 52.82 74.96
CA LYS A 41 37.05 51.41 74.60
C LYS A 41 36.00 50.71 75.46
N VAL A 42 35.09 50.00 74.83
CA VAL A 42 34.16 49.10 75.53
C VAL A 42 34.76 47.70 75.62
N THR A 43 34.66 47.05 76.79
CA THR A 43 35.13 45.69 77.01
C THR A 43 34.58 44.72 75.96
N GLY A 44 35.47 44.00 75.27
CA GLY A 44 35.11 43.06 74.20
C GLY A 44 34.94 43.67 72.80
N LYS A 45 35.17 44.98 72.61
CA LYS A 45 35.13 45.66 71.30
C LYS A 45 36.48 46.24 70.87
N GLY A 46 36.64 46.44 69.56
CA GLY A 46 37.75 47.21 68.98
C GLY A 46 37.53 48.72 69.14
N LEU A 47 38.48 49.54 68.69
CA LEU A 47 38.28 51.00 68.50
C LEU A 47 38.07 51.29 67.00
N SER A 48 37.28 50.47 66.32
CA SER A 48 37.06 50.52 64.87
C SER A 48 35.65 50.98 64.53
N THR A 49 35.48 51.57 63.34
CA THR A 49 34.16 51.91 62.76
C THR A 49 33.30 50.68 62.44
N GLU A 50 33.90 49.50 62.40
CA GLU A 50 33.26 48.24 61.99
C GLU A 50 32.71 47.41 63.16
N ASP A 51 32.49 48.02 64.33
CA ASP A 51 31.86 47.32 65.46
C ASP A 51 30.35 47.13 65.20
N TYR A 52 29.88 45.88 65.21
CA TYR A 52 28.44 45.59 65.15
C TYR A 52 27.69 46.34 66.27
N THR A 53 26.57 46.95 65.91
CA THR A 53 25.64 47.50 66.89
C THR A 53 25.05 46.38 67.76
N PHE A 54 24.54 46.71 68.94
CA PHE A 54 23.88 45.72 69.81
C PHE A 54 22.72 45.01 69.11
N ALA A 55 21.98 45.74 68.26
CA ALA A 55 20.88 45.20 67.47
C ALA A 55 21.34 44.22 66.39
N GLU A 56 22.41 44.53 65.66
CA GLU A 56 22.97 43.62 64.63
C GLU A 56 23.57 42.37 65.25
N LYS A 57 24.28 42.52 66.38
CA LYS A 57 24.82 41.38 67.11
C LYS A 57 23.71 40.44 67.58
N THR A 58 22.62 40.99 68.13
CA THR A 58 21.45 40.20 68.55
C THR A 58 20.81 39.48 67.36
N LYS A 59 20.69 40.14 66.20
CA LYS A 59 20.19 39.51 64.97
C LYS A 59 21.09 38.39 64.48
N LEU A 60 22.41 38.57 64.52
CA LEU A 60 23.39 37.57 64.10
C LEU A 60 23.42 36.36 65.05
N GLU A 61 23.33 36.59 66.36
CA GLU A 61 23.24 35.53 67.38
C GLU A 61 21.98 34.67 67.23
N GLY A 62 20.90 35.23 66.68
CA GLY A 62 19.67 34.49 66.37
C GLY A 62 19.72 33.63 65.11
N ILE A 63 20.81 33.68 64.33
CA ILE A 63 20.97 32.86 63.13
C ILE A 63 21.54 31.50 63.55
N GLU A 64 20.74 30.43 63.40
CA GLU A 64 21.21 29.07 63.68
C GLU A 64 22.38 28.67 62.76
N ALA A 65 23.24 27.78 63.27
CA ALA A 65 24.36 27.26 62.50
C ALA A 65 23.87 26.61 61.19
N ALA A 66 24.46 27.03 60.06
CA ALA A 66 24.10 26.62 58.70
C ALA A 66 22.73 27.13 58.17
N ALA A 67 22.13 28.14 58.79
CA ALA A 67 20.96 28.82 58.22
C ALA A 67 21.28 29.39 56.82
N GLN A 68 20.39 29.13 55.86
CA GLN A 68 20.52 29.58 54.49
C GLN A 68 19.60 30.79 54.25
N VAL A 69 20.07 31.78 53.50
CA VAL A 69 19.28 32.97 53.12
C VAL A 69 18.08 32.58 52.24
N ASN A 70 18.21 31.52 51.43
CA ASN A 70 17.18 31.03 50.52
C ASN A 70 16.73 29.62 50.93
N SER A 71 15.96 29.51 52.02
CA SER A 71 15.37 28.24 52.45
C SER A 71 14.27 27.79 51.48
N VAL A 72 14.22 26.49 51.18
CA VAL A 72 13.15 25.90 50.37
C VAL A 72 11.83 25.97 51.14
N THR A 73 10.91 26.80 50.65
CA THR A 73 9.59 26.99 51.27
C THR A 73 8.69 25.76 51.13
N SER A 74 8.73 25.09 49.97
CA SER A 74 8.17 23.74 49.78
C SER A 74 8.60 23.13 48.45
N VAL A 75 8.82 21.82 48.43
CA VAL A 75 8.82 20.99 47.22
C VAL A 75 8.07 19.70 47.56
N ALA A 76 6.91 19.47 46.93
CA ALA A 76 6.05 18.32 47.23
C ALA A 76 5.83 18.10 48.75
N ASN A 77 5.49 19.17 49.46
CA ASN A 77 5.30 19.21 50.93
C ASN A 77 6.55 18.94 51.79
N LYS A 78 7.75 18.87 51.20
CA LYS A 78 9.02 18.84 51.93
C LYS A 78 9.66 20.22 52.02
N THR A 79 10.32 20.51 53.13
CA THR A 79 11.09 21.74 53.38
C THR A 79 12.54 21.42 53.71
N GLY A 80 13.45 22.40 53.61
CA GLY A 80 14.86 22.20 53.91
C GLY A 80 15.60 21.38 52.84
N ALA A 81 16.40 20.39 53.25
CA ALA A 81 17.11 19.50 52.33
C ALA A 81 16.14 18.51 51.67
N VAL A 82 15.84 18.73 50.39
CA VAL A 82 14.85 17.93 49.65
C VAL A 82 15.51 16.78 48.91
N ALA A 83 15.20 15.55 49.31
CA ALA A 83 15.39 14.34 48.51
C ALA A 83 14.01 13.80 48.10
N LEU A 84 13.80 13.56 46.80
CA LEU A 84 12.55 13.05 46.26
C LEU A 84 12.72 11.64 45.70
N THR A 85 11.68 10.84 45.92
CA THR A 85 11.42 9.55 45.30
C THR A 85 10.21 9.69 44.37
N LYS A 86 9.97 8.68 43.51
CA LYS A 86 8.77 8.68 42.64
C LYS A 86 7.47 8.77 43.45
N SER A 87 7.44 8.18 44.64
CA SER A 87 6.27 8.19 45.52
C SER A 87 5.96 9.58 46.07
N ASP A 88 6.98 10.42 46.30
CA ASP A 88 6.81 11.76 46.86
C ASP A 88 6.00 12.70 45.94
N VAL A 89 5.99 12.42 44.64
CA VAL A 89 5.29 13.22 43.62
C VAL A 89 4.09 12.48 43.01
N GLY A 90 3.63 11.41 43.64
CA GLY A 90 2.48 10.63 43.17
C GLY A 90 2.74 9.78 41.92
N LEU A 91 4.02 9.56 41.56
CA LEU A 91 4.44 8.79 40.38
C LEU A 91 4.90 7.37 40.75
N GLY A 92 4.49 6.83 41.90
CA GLY A 92 4.95 5.53 42.41
C GLY A 92 4.68 4.34 41.47
N ASN A 93 3.60 4.42 40.68
CA ASN A 93 3.24 3.40 39.69
C ASN A 93 3.79 3.69 38.28
N VAL A 94 4.46 4.83 38.08
CA VAL A 94 4.99 5.21 36.78
C VAL A 94 6.41 4.68 36.64
N GLU A 95 6.57 3.77 35.69
CA GLU A 95 7.85 3.18 35.34
C GLU A 95 8.76 4.16 34.58
N ASN A 96 10.08 4.01 34.71
CA ASN A 96 11.03 4.85 33.98
C ASN A 96 11.53 4.14 32.72
N TYR A 97 10.64 4.01 31.74
CA TYR A 97 10.97 3.37 30.47
C TYR A 97 11.29 4.40 29.39
N SER A 98 12.20 4.07 28.49
CA SER A 98 12.48 4.90 27.33
C SER A 98 11.42 4.69 26.23
N ILE A 99 11.40 5.58 25.24
CA ILE A 99 10.56 5.41 24.04
C ILE A 99 11.09 4.27 23.18
N ALA A 100 10.19 3.48 22.60
CA ALA A 100 10.53 2.45 21.62
C ALA A 100 11.06 3.05 20.30
N THR A 101 12.07 2.39 19.73
CA THR A 101 12.51 2.65 18.36
C THR A 101 11.45 2.17 17.35
N GLN A 102 11.62 2.55 16.07
CA GLN A 102 10.73 2.07 15.01
C GLN A 102 10.70 0.55 14.93
N ALA A 103 11.87 -0.08 14.84
CA ALA A 103 11.99 -1.52 14.71
C ALA A 103 11.38 -2.27 15.92
N GLU A 104 11.61 -1.78 17.15
CA GLU A 104 10.98 -2.36 18.33
C GLU A 104 9.46 -2.21 18.31
N SER A 105 8.93 -1.07 17.84
CA SER A 105 7.49 -0.85 17.72
C SER A 105 6.84 -1.74 16.67
N GLU A 106 7.50 -1.96 15.54
CA GLU A 106 7.03 -2.83 14.45
C GLU A 106 7.08 -4.31 14.84
N ALA A 107 8.12 -4.73 15.58
CA ALA A 107 8.25 -6.09 16.10
C ALA A 107 7.23 -6.39 17.22
N GLY A 108 6.93 -5.41 18.07
CA GLY A 108 5.90 -5.53 19.11
C GLY A 108 6.23 -6.50 20.25
N THR A 109 7.49 -6.91 20.43
CA THR A 109 7.92 -7.91 21.43
C THR A 109 8.45 -7.29 22.72
N VAL A 110 8.80 -6.01 22.72
CA VAL A 110 9.42 -5.32 23.87
C VAL A 110 8.36 -4.88 24.88
N THR A 111 8.51 -5.28 26.14
CA THR A 111 7.52 -5.05 27.21
C THR A 111 7.84 -3.91 28.17
N ASN A 112 9.03 -3.31 28.08
CA ASN A 112 9.56 -2.31 29.01
C ASN A 112 9.92 -0.98 28.33
N LYS A 113 9.07 -0.54 27.39
CA LYS A 113 9.21 0.72 26.64
C LYS A 113 7.86 1.42 26.52
N TYR A 114 7.89 2.74 26.41
CA TYR A 114 6.70 3.52 26.08
C TYR A 114 6.57 3.72 24.57
N MET A 115 5.32 3.90 24.12
CA MET A 115 4.97 4.11 22.72
C MET A 115 4.52 5.55 22.48
N THR A 116 4.99 6.18 21.40
CA THR A 116 4.43 7.46 20.93
C THR A 116 3.30 7.20 19.93
N PRO A 117 2.40 8.16 19.67
CA PRO A 117 1.35 8.01 18.66
C PRO A 117 1.88 7.63 17.27
N GLN A 118 3.06 8.16 16.89
CA GLN A 118 3.72 7.79 15.64
C GLN A 118 4.15 6.32 15.62
N ARG A 119 4.75 5.84 16.71
CA ARG A 119 5.20 4.46 16.82
C ARG A 119 4.03 3.48 16.87
N THR A 120 2.93 3.85 17.53
CA THR A 120 1.67 3.10 17.47
C THR A 120 1.16 2.99 16.03
N LYS A 121 1.15 4.10 15.27
CA LYS A 121 0.77 4.08 13.85
C LYS A 121 1.68 3.16 13.02
N GLN A 122 2.99 3.20 13.24
CA GLN A 122 3.96 2.35 12.54
C GLN A 122 3.76 0.86 12.86
N ALA A 123 3.60 0.52 14.14
CA ALA A 123 3.30 -0.84 14.58
C ALA A 123 2.02 -1.40 13.93
N ILE A 124 0.95 -0.60 13.94
CA ILE A 124 -0.32 -0.97 13.31
C ILE A 124 -0.11 -1.17 11.81
N ALA A 125 0.52 -0.21 11.12
CA ALA A 125 0.75 -0.30 9.67
C ALA A 125 1.59 -1.53 9.29
N ALA A 126 2.63 -1.86 10.06
CA ALA A 126 3.46 -3.03 9.83
C ALA A 126 2.69 -4.33 10.06
N GLN A 127 1.89 -4.42 11.13
CA GLN A 127 1.09 -5.61 11.42
C GLN A 127 -0.08 -5.77 10.42
N THR A 128 -0.68 -4.67 9.96
CA THR A 128 -1.80 -4.71 9.02
C THR A 128 -1.38 -4.82 7.56
N ALA A 129 -0.11 -4.52 7.22
CA ALA A 129 0.42 -4.70 5.87
C ALA A 129 0.21 -6.14 5.35
N ASN A 130 0.25 -7.13 6.24
CA ASN A 130 0.01 -8.54 5.92
C ASN A 130 -1.44 -8.98 6.16
N LEU A 131 -2.29 -8.14 6.75
CA LEU A 131 -3.66 -8.53 7.06
C LEU A 131 -4.61 -8.39 5.86
N GLY A 132 -4.17 -7.81 4.73
CA GLY A 132 -4.93 -7.75 3.49
C GLY A 132 -6.32 -7.19 3.71
N GLY A 133 -6.41 -5.86 3.87
CA GLY A 133 -7.65 -5.18 4.25
C GLY A 133 -8.83 -5.51 3.35
N GLY A 134 -9.65 -6.47 3.78
CA GLY A 134 -10.84 -6.92 3.05
C GLY A 134 -10.48 -7.89 1.92
N ASP A 135 -10.74 -9.16 2.17
CA ASP A 135 -10.82 -10.28 1.22
C ASP A 135 -9.53 -10.65 0.46
N MET A 136 -8.79 -11.57 1.10
CA MET A 136 -7.66 -12.40 0.64
C MET A 136 -6.31 -11.66 0.49
N LEU A 137 -5.22 -12.26 0.93
CA LEU A 137 -3.87 -11.74 0.66
C LEU A 137 -3.50 -12.01 -0.81
N LYS A 138 -2.87 -11.04 -1.47
CA LYS A 138 -2.35 -11.20 -2.85
C LYS A 138 -1.49 -12.45 -3.02
N SER A 139 -0.69 -12.80 -2.01
CA SER A 139 0.14 -14.02 -1.99
C SER A 139 -0.64 -15.35 -1.97
N VAL A 140 -1.96 -15.32 -1.81
CA VAL A 140 -2.84 -16.50 -1.80
C VAL A 140 -3.64 -16.63 -3.10
N TYR A 141 -3.98 -15.51 -3.75
CA TYR A 141 -4.86 -15.52 -4.92
C TYR A 141 -4.23 -14.96 -6.20
N ASP A 142 -3.09 -14.28 -6.14
CA ASP A 142 -2.38 -13.68 -7.26
C ASP A 142 -0.88 -13.94 -7.05
N LEU A 143 -0.50 -15.23 -7.10
CA LEU A 143 0.88 -15.69 -6.84
C LEU A 143 1.88 -15.09 -7.83
N ASN A 144 1.43 -14.83 -9.06
CA ASN A 144 2.25 -14.31 -10.14
C ASN A 144 2.26 -12.77 -10.20
N ASN A 145 1.50 -12.12 -9.30
CA ASN A 145 1.45 -10.68 -9.10
C ASN A 145 0.96 -9.91 -10.34
N ASN A 146 0.16 -10.53 -11.19
CA ASN A 146 -0.36 -9.99 -12.45
C ASN A 146 -1.62 -9.10 -12.29
N GLY A 147 -2.16 -8.99 -11.06
CA GLY A 147 -3.33 -8.18 -10.77
C GLY A 147 -4.66 -8.89 -11.00
N LYS A 148 -4.66 -10.20 -11.22
CA LYS A 148 -5.84 -11.05 -11.40
C LYS A 148 -5.81 -12.19 -10.37
N VAL A 149 -7.00 -12.64 -9.97
CA VAL A 149 -7.14 -13.87 -9.18
C VAL A 149 -6.74 -15.07 -10.05
N ASP A 150 -5.77 -15.88 -9.63
CA ASP A 150 -5.28 -17.09 -10.31
C ASP A 150 -6.42 -18.08 -10.61
N THR A 151 -7.39 -18.21 -9.69
CA THR A 151 -8.60 -19.01 -9.96
C THR A 151 -9.44 -18.43 -11.11
N ALA A 152 -9.43 -17.12 -11.31
CA ALA A 152 -10.06 -16.49 -12.47
C ALA A 152 -9.19 -16.61 -13.74
N GLU A 153 -7.87 -16.82 -13.63
CA GLU A 153 -7.01 -17.16 -14.77
C GLU A 153 -7.34 -18.55 -15.32
N GLN A 154 -7.73 -19.51 -14.46
CA GLN A 154 -8.27 -20.80 -14.92
C GLN A 154 -9.54 -20.66 -15.77
N ALA A 155 -10.31 -19.57 -15.62
CA ALA A 155 -11.51 -19.33 -16.41
C ALA A 155 -11.21 -18.78 -17.83
N ASP A 156 -9.97 -18.34 -18.11
CA ASP A 156 -9.61 -17.81 -19.44
C ASP A 156 -9.38 -18.93 -20.47
N SER A 157 -9.25 -20.18 -20.03
CA SER A 157 -8.99 -21.32 -20.91
C SER A 157 -9.75 -22.56 -20.45
N VAL A 158 -11.07 -22.42 -20.24
CA VAL A 158 -11.92 -23.55 -19.87
C VAL A 158 -11.87 -24.61 -20.99
N PRO A 159 -11.31 -25.81 -20.74
CA PRO A 159 -11.22 -26.84 -21.77
C PRO A 159 -12.61 -27.28 -22.22
N TRP A 160 -12.79 -27.48 -23.53
CA TRP A 160 -14.09 -27.91 -24.07
C TRP A 160 -14.63 -29.14 -23.36
N ALA A 161 -13.77 -30.11 -23.00
CA ALA A 161 -14.16 -31.31 -22.25
C ALA A 161 -15.00 -31.03 -20.99
N GLY A 162 -14.69 -29.96 -20.24
CA GLY A 162 -15.34 -29.61 -18.98
C GLY A 162 -16.69 -28.89 -19.08
N ILE A 163 -17.10 -28.45 -20.28
CA ILE A 163 -18.37 -27.74 -20.47
C ILE A 163 -19.54 -28.73 -20.41
N ILE A 164 -20.47 -28.58 -19.47
CA ILE A 164 -21.73 -29.36 -19.45
C ILE A 164 -22.81 -28.66 -20.29
N GLY A 165 -23.79 -29.41 -20.80
CA GLY A 165 -24.90 -28.82 -21.57
C GLY A 165 -24.52 -28.31 -22.97
N LYS A 166 -23.44 -28.83 -23.56
CA LYS A 166 -23.03 -28.49 -24.94
C LYS A 166 -24.12 -28.89 -25.95
N PRO A 167 -24.39 -28.08 -26.99
CA PRO A 167 -25.19 -28.52 -28.12
C PRO A 167 -24.61 -29.80 -28.74
N SER A 168 -25.48 -30.76 -29.05
CA SER A 168 -25.11 -32.00 -29.74
C SER A 168 -25.00 -31.81 -31.26
N GLU A 169 -25.57 -30.72 -31.78
CA GLU A 169 -25.56 -30.36 -33.18
C GLU A 169 -25.21 -28.89 -33.33
N PHE A 170 -24.37 -28.60 -34.31
CA PHE A 170 -24.03 -27.25 -34.72
C PHE A 170 -24.58 -27.06 -36.12
N THR A 171 -25.21 -25.90 -36.38
CA THR A 171 -25.63 -25.55 -37.73
C THR A 171 -24.39 -25.57 -38.62
N PRO A 172 -24.31 -26.49 -39.61
CA PRO A 172 -23.12 -26.59 -40.43
C PRO A 172 -23.03 -25.36 -41.34
N GLU A 173 -21.80 -24.93 -41.62
CA GLU A 173 -21.57 -23.96 -42.69
C GLU A 173 -22.00 -24.55 -44.04
N SER A 174 -22.18 -23.65 -45.02
CA SER A 174 -22.44 -24.05 -46.40
C SER A 174 -21.31 -24.95 -46.90
N HIS A 175 -21.67 -26.15 -47.38
CA HIS A 175 -20.74 -27.14 -47.87
C HIS A 175 -21.30 -27.85 -49.10
N LEU A 176 -20.43 -28.60 -49.79
CA LEU A 176 -20.79 -29.39 -50.96
C LEU A 176 -20.83 -30.87 -50.60
N HIS A 177 -21.71 -31.61 -51.25
CA HIS A 177 -21.77 -33.06 -51.20
C HIS A 177 -21.27 -33.67 -52.50
N SER A 178 -20.49 -34.74 -52.40
CA SER A 178 -20.22 -35.62 -53.53
C SER A 178 -21.42 -36.53 -53.80
N GLY A 179 -21.49 -37.15 -54.98
CA GLY A 179 -22.54 -38.12 -55.29
C GLY A 179 -22.58 -39.32 -54.34
N GLU A 180 -21.43 -39.73 -53.81
CA GLU A 180 -21.30 -40.84 -52.84
C GLU A 180 -21.94 -40.52 -51.49
N SER A 181 -21.97 -39.25 -51.09
CA SER A 181 -22.59 -38.81 -49.84
C SER A 181 -24.13 -38.87 -49.88
N ILE A 182 -24.73 -39.09 -51.05
CA ILE A 182 -26.18 -39.22 -51.21
C ILE A 182 -26.57 -40.69 -51.10
N THR A 183 -26.91 -41.15 -49.89
CA THR A 183 -27.22 -42.56 -49.61
C THR A 183 -28.70 -42.93 -49.77
N SER A 184 -29.60 -41.94 -49.92
CA SER A 184 -31.03 -42.16 -50.10
C SER A 184 -31.73 -40.95 -50.75
N GLY A 185 -32.98 -41.15 -51.20
CA GLY A 185 -33.81 -40.10 -51.81
C GLY A 185 -33.77 -40.09 -53.35
N THR A 186 -34.42 -39.09 -53.94
CA THR A 186 -34.50 -38.91 -55.41
C THR A 186 -33.76 -37.66 -55.85
N ILE A 187 -32.95 -37.77 -56.90
CA ILE A 187 -32.35 -36.62 -57.58
C ILE A 187 -33.24 -36.20 -58.73
N SER A 188 -33.53 -34.89 -58.83
CA SER A 188 -34.26 -34.34 -59.98
C SER A 188 -33.55 -34.66 -61.28
N ALA A 189 -34.28 -35.13 -62.29
CA ALA A 189 -33.74 -35.50 -63.59
C ALA A 189 -32.95 -34.36 -64.26
N ALA A 190 -33.30 -33.10 -64.00
CA ALA A 190 -32.58 -31.92 -64.52
C ALA A 190 -31.14 -31.78 -64.00
N ARG A 191 -30.80 -32.45 -62.88
CA ARG A 191 -29.44 -32.46 -62.32
C ARG A 191 -28.60 -33.62 -62.84
N LEU A 192 -29.19 -34.54 -63.60
CA LEU A 192 -28.47 -35.63 -64.24
C LEU A 192 -28.13 -35.22 -65.68
N PRO A 193 -26.89 -35.46 -66.15
CA PRO A 193 -26.55 -35.18 -67.54
C PRO A 193 -27.34 -36.10 -68.47
N ASN A 194 -27.73 -35.57 -69.64
CA ASN A 194 -28.31 -36.39 -70.71
C ASN A 194 -27.27 -37.37 -71.24
N SER A 195 -27.70 -38.58 -71.59
CA SER A 195 -26.80 -39.53 -72.26
C SER A 195 -26.45 -39.07 -73.68
N SER A 196 -25.26 -39.45 -74.13
CA SER A 196 -24.83 -39.35 -75.52
C SER A 196 -24.23 -40.68 -75.97
N THR A 197 -23.79 -40.76 -77.23
CA THR A 197 -23.04 -41.91 -77.74
C THR A 197 -21.62 -42.03 -77.18
N THR A 198 -21.15 -41.00 -76.45
CA THR A 198 -19.79 -40.91 -75.89
C THR A 198 -19.75 -40.78 -74.38
N ALA A 199 -20.89 -40.46 -73.73
CA ALA A 199 -20.99 -40.29 -72.28
C ALA A 199 -22.30 -40.89 -71.74
N LYS A 200 -22.19 -41.55 -70.58
CA LYS A 200 -23.36 -42.09 -69.86
C LYS A 200 -24.20 -40.95 -69.28
N GLY A 201 -25.52 -41.10 -69.31
CA GLY A 201 -26.46 -40.16 -68.69
C GLY A 201 -27.88 -40.72 -68.62
N ALA A 202 -28.82 -39.89 -68.18
CA ALA A 202 -30.24 -40.23 -68.19
C ALA A 202 -30.83 -40.10 -69.62
N VAL A 203 -31.79 -40.95 -69.97
CA VAL A 203 -32.51 -40.91 -71.26
C VAL A 203 -33.98 -41.21 -71.02
N GLN A 204 -34.85 -40.52 -71.75
CA GLN A 204 -36.28 -40.83 -71.79
C GLN A 204 -36.57 -41.84 -72.92
N LEU A 205 -37.36 -42.87 -72.62
CA LEU A 205 -37.66 -43.95 -73.57
C LEU A 205 -38.91 -43.63 -74.41
N ASN A 206 -38.92 -44.10 -75.66
CA ASN A 206 -40.04 -44.03 -76.59
C ASN A 206 -40.37 -45.42 -77.16
N ASN A 207 -41.66 -45.76 -77.17
CA ASN A 207 -42.18 -47.05 -77.60
C ASN A 207 -42.76 -47.06 -79.03
N THR A 208 -42.64 -45.97 -79.79
CA THR A 208 -43.11 -45.93 -81.19
C THR A 208 -42.09 -46.53 -82.17
N THR A 209 -42.57 -47.17 -83.24
CA THR A 209 -41.74 -47.85 -84.26
C THR A 209 -41.33 -46.95 -85.43
N ASN A 210 -41.85 -45.72 -85.47
CA ASN A 210 -41.63 -44.74 -86.54
C ASN A 210 -41.18 -43.37 -86.00
N SER A 211 -40.55 -43.34 -84.82
CA SER A 211 -40.10 -42.08 -84.23
C SER A 211 -39.01 -41.41 -85.08
N THR A 212 -39.08 -40.09 -85.21
CA THR A 212 -38.01 -39.24 -85.76
C THR A 212 -37.18 -38.56 -84.67
N SER A 213 -37.44 -38.85 -83.39
CA SER A 213 -36.74 -38.20 -82.27
C SER A 213 -35.27 -38.60 -82.21
N THR A 214 -34.40 -37.61 -82.06
CA THR A 214 -32.96 -37.80 -81.82
C THR A 214 -32.59 -37.75 -80.33
N SER A 215 -33.57 -37.50 -79.45
CA SER A 215 -33.36 -37.30 -78.00
C SER A 215 -33.98 -38.39 -77.13
N LEU A 216 -34.80 -39.27 -77.70
CA LEU A 216 -35.44 -40.38 -76.99
C LEU A 216 -34.86 -41.71 -77.47
N ALA A 217 -34.65 -42.66 -76.56
CA ALA A 217 -34.20 -43.99 -76.94
C ALA A 217 -35.38 -44.93 -77.22
N ALA A 218 -35.23 -45.83 -78.20
CA ALA A 218 -36.23 -46.86 -78.48
C ALA A 218 -36.31 -47.87 -77.31
N THR A 219 -37.53 -48.26 -76.92
CA THR A 219 -37.74 -49.38 -76.00
C THR A 219 -37.44 -50.73 -76.67
N ALA A 220 -37.20 -51.77 -75.87
CA ALA A 220 -37.07 -53.14 -76.37
C ALA A 220 -38.30 -53.57 -77.18
N ASN A 221 -39.50 -53.13 -76.79
CA ASN A 221 -40.72 -53.42 -77.51
C ASN A 221 -40.78 -52.74 -78.89
N ALA A 222 -40.39 -51.47 -79.02
CA ALA A 222 -40.32 -50.79 -80.32
C ALA A 222 -39.34 -51.49 -81.26
N VAL A 223 -38.16 -51.87 -80.77
CA VAL A 223 -37.15 -52.60 -81.57
C VAL A 223 -37.69 -53.96 -82.03
N LYS A 224 -38.33 -54.71 -81.13
CA LYS A 224 -38.91 -56.03 -81.45
C LYS A 224 -40.00 -55.94 -82.51
N VAL A 225 -40.96 -55.02 -82.36
CA VAL A 225 -42.05 -54.87 -83.32
C VAL A 225 -41.51 -54.50 -84.70
N THR A 226 -40.53 -53.60 -84.78
CA THR A 226 -39.89 -53.25 -86.06
C THR A 226 -39.14 -54.45 -86.66
N TYR A 227 -38.44 -55.24 -85.84
CA TYR A 227 -37.75 -56.45 -86.30
C TYR A 227 -38.73 -57.49 -86.84
N ASP A 228 -39.80 -57.78 -86.11
CA ASP A 228 -40.83 -58.76 -86.53
C ASP A 228 -41.50 -58.31 -87.83
N LEU A 229 -41.85 -57.02 -87.94
CA LEU A 229 -42.42 -56.45 -89.16
C LEU A 229 -41.45 -56.55 -90.34
N ALA A 230 -40.17 -56.25 -90.14
CA ALA A 230 -39.13 -56.39 -91.17
C ALA A 230 -38.92 -57.86 -91.56
N SER A 231 -38.94 -58.78 -90.60
CA SER A 231 -38.83 -60.22 -90.84
C SER A 231 -40.05 -60.76 -91.62
N GLU A 232 -41.26 -60.27 -91.34
CA GLU A 232 -42.45 -60.63 -92.09
C GLU A 232 -42.41 -60.13 -93.54
N LYS A 233 -42.00 -58.87 -93.73
CA LYS A 233 -41.91 -58.24 -95.06
C LYS A 233 -40.77 -58.77 -95.93
N SER A 234 -39.70 -59.31 -95.34
CA SER A 234 -38.55 -59.87 -96.07
C SER A 234 -38.76 -61.32 -96.54
N LYS A 235 -39.90 -61.94 -96.24
CA LYS A 235 -40.23 -63.28 -96.72
C LYS A 235 -40.46 -63.25 -98.24
N ILE A 236 -39.69 -64.04 -98.98
CA ILE A 236 -39.96 -64.32 -100.40
C ILE A 236 -41.13 -65.30 -100.44
N VAL A 237 -42.22 -64.90 -101.10
CA VAL A 237 -43.38 -65.75 -101.33
C VAL A 237 -43.28 -66.33 -102.73
N VAL A 238 -43.19 -67.66 -102.84
CA VAL A 238 -43.31 -68.39 -104.12
C VAL A 238 -44.76 -68.87 -104.23
N SER A 239 -45.47 -68.48 -105.28
CA SER A 239 -46.87 -68.85 -105.50
C SER A 239 -47.17 -69.11 -106.97
N ALA A 240 -47.96 -70.15 -107.23
CA ALA A 240 -48.47 -70.50 -108.57
C ALA A 240 -49.56 -69.53 -109.08
N THR A 241 -49.95 -68.57 -108.27
CA THR A 241 -50.93 -67.53 -108.58
C THR A 241 -50.36 -66.17 -108.20
N GLU A 242 -50.64 -65.14 -109.00
CA GLU A 242 -50.11 -63.78 -108.82
C GLU A 242 -50.47 -63.22 -107.43
N PRO A 243 -49.47 -62.89 -106.59
CA PRO A 243 -49.73 -62.33 -105.27
C PRO A 243 -50.05 -60.83 -105.37
N THR A 244 -51.12 -60.38 -104.71
CA THR A 244 -51.45 -58.95 -104.63
C THR A 244 -50.49 -58.25 -103.67
N GLY A 245 -49.56 -57.46 -104.21
CA GLY A 245 -48.68 -56.56 -103.45
C GLY A 245 -47.28 -57.09 -103.14
N ALA A 246 -46.73 -58.01 -103.95
CA ALA A 246 -45.32 -58.36 -103.91
C ALA A 246 -44.49 -57.43 -104.82
N ASP A 247 -43.28 -57.07 -104.40
CA ASP A 247 -42.36 -56.25 -105.22
C ASP A 247 -41.71 -57.05 -106.37
N ILE A 248 -41.59 -58.37 -106.22
CA ILE A 248 -41.03 -59.30 -107.22
C ILE A 248 -41.83 -60.61 -107.15
N TRP A 249 -42.30 -61.10 -108.30
CA TRP A 249 -42.95 -62.40 -108.44
C TRP A 249 -42.08 -63.32 -109.29
N ILE A 250 -41.85 -64.54 -108.81
CA ILE A 250 -41.17 -65.61 -109.55
C ILE A 250 -42.21 -66.71 -109.78
N GLU A 251 -42.61 -66.88 -111.03
CA GLU A 251 -43.47 -67.99 -111.47
C GLU A 251 -42.63 -69.26 -111.64
N GLU A 252 -43.03 -70.35 -111.00
CA GLU A 252 -42.47 -71.67 -111.28
C GLU A 252 -43.08 -72.21 -112.58
N LEU A 253 -42.36 -72.03 -113.70
CA LEU A 253 -42.74 -72.60 -114.99
C LEU A 253 -42.39 -74.09 -114.98
N VAL A 254 -43.41 -74.95 -115.03
CA VAL A 254 -43.27 -76.39 -115.33
C VAL A 254 -43.30 -76.61 -116.84
#